data_AF-A0A944E7L0-F1
#
_entry.id   AF-A0A944E7L0-F1
#
_cell.length_a   1.000
_cell.length_b   1.000
_cell.length_c   1.000
_cell.angle_alpha   90.00
_cell.angle_beta   90.00
_cell.angle_gamma   90.00
#
_symmetry.space_group_name_H-M   'P 1'
#
loop_
_entity.id
_entity.type
_entity.pdbx_description
1 polymer ?
#
loop_
_entity_poly.entity_id
_entity_poly.type
_entity_poly.pdbx_seq_one_letter_code
_entity_poly.pdbx_strand_id
1 'polypeptide(L)'
;MNDAYEYFVKAAPPYTEERPSSLWRRSGEQWEYLSLFDWEWHNVKDTTVGTPPAADSLYPVTAGRAAELEADRQPFVRYWALFVDEEDWRAGEPPTTVVRRRRSPEDRMDESFQEGDVWGPTNAVFESRDLRTSNPPYLKELGADEAEALLQELFGLTGITEL
;
A
#
# COMPACT_ATOMS: atom_id res chain seq x y z
N MET A 1 14.11 2.77 32.79
CA MET A 1 13.92 3.99 32.00
C MET A 1 13.06 3.57 30.83
N ASN A 2 11.87 4.14 30.66
CA ASN A 2 11.09 3.95 29.43
C ASN A 2 11.75 4.85 28.40
N ASP A 3 12.63 4.29 27.57
CA ASP A 3 13.16 5.02 26.44
C ASP A 3 11.99 5.30 25.50
N ALA A 4 11.68 6.59 25.33
CA ALA A 4 10.59 7.04 24.48
C ALA A 4 10.92 6.71 23.02
N TYR A 5 9.96 6.14 22.30
CA TYR A 5 10.14 5.86 20.88
C TYR A 5 10.17 7.15 20.05
N GLU A 6 11.12 7.22 19.13
CA GLU A 6 11.09 8.14 17.98
C GLU A 6 10.34 7.46 16.83
N TYR A 7 9.47 8.19 16.13
CA TYR A 7 8.63 7.64 15.07
C TYR A 7 8.97 8.23 13.71
N PHE A 8 8.88 7.39 12.68
CA PHE A 8 9.24 7.76 11.34
C PHE A 8 8.34 7.08 10.32
N VAL A 9 8.11 7.74 9.19
CA VAL A 9 7.48 7.13 8.02
C VAL A 9 8.44 7.09 6.85
N LYS A 10 8.32 6.03 6.04
CA LYS A 10 8.96 5.98 4.73
C LYS A 10 7.93 6.34 3.69
N ALA A 11 8.28 7.24 2.78
CA ALA A 11 7.52 7.48 1.56
C ALA A 11 8.47 7.35 0.36
N ALA A 12 7.95 6.89 -0.77
CA ALA A 12 8.72 6.81 -2.01
C ALA A 12 8.15 7.82 -3.01
N PRO A 13 8.98 8.56 -3.76
CA PRO A 13 8.49 9.45 -4.80
C PRO A 13 7.49 8.75 -5.74
N PRO A 14 6.41 9.43 -6.16
CA PRO A 14 6.10 10.84 -5.92
C PRO A 14 5.40 11.14 -4.58
N TYR A 15 5.25 10.15 -3.69
CA TYR A 15 4.50 10.28 -2.45
C TYR A 15 5.31 10.94 -1.32
N THR A 16 4.60 11.58 -0.40
CA THR A 16 5.12 12.28 0.79
C THR A 16 4.73 11.52 2.08
N GLU A 17 5.07 12.08 3.25
CA GLU A 17 4.70 11.57 4.57
C GLU A 17 3.19 11.38 4.79
N GLU A 18 2.35 12.07 4.02
CA GLU A 18 0.89 11.91 4.05
C GLU A 18 0.40 10.64 3.35
N ARG A 19 1.25 10.03 2.50
CA ARG A 19 0.98 8.76 1.84
C ARG A 19 2.18 7.84 2.06
N PRO A 20 2.37 7.38 3.31
CA PRO A 20 3.51 6.56 3.67
C PRO A 20 3.39 5.15 3.05
N SER A 21 4.53 4.49 2.94
CA SER A 21 4.63 3.09 2.53
C SER A 21 5.06 2.16 3.67
N SER A 22 5.34 2.69 4.86
CA SER A 22 5.66 1.92 6.07
C SER A 22 5.85 2.88 7.24
N LEU A 23 5.50 2.43 8.45
CA LEU A 23 5.70 3.13 9.71
C LEU A 23 6.80 2.43 10.53
N TRP A 24 7.69 3.22 11.12
CA TRP A 24 8.85 2.78 11.86
C TRP A 24 8.90 3.47 13.22
N ARG A 25 9.47 2.79 14.22
CA ARG A 25 9.81 3.39 15.50
C ARG A 25 11.18 2.93 15.98
N ARG A 26 11.87 3.79 16.73
CA ARG A 26 13.19 3.52 17.27
C ARG A 26 13.26 3.84 18.75
N SER A 27 13.86 2.95 19.54
CA SER A 27 14.25 3.19 20.93
C SER A 27 15.73 2.85 21.11
N GLY A 28 16.58 3.86 21.28
CA GLY A 28 18.02 3.70 21.22
C GLY A 28 18.50 3.09 19.90
N GLU A 29 19.07 1.89 19.94
CA GLU A 29 19.51 1.14 18.74
C GLU A 29 18.46 0.14 18.22
N GLN A 30 17.35 -0.04 18.94
CA GLN A 30 16.31 -0.97 18.56
C GLN A 30 15.37 -0.31 17.56
N TRP A 31 15.22 -0.95 16.40
CA TRP A 31 14.31 -0.53 15.35
C TRP A 31 13.16 -1.52 15.23
N GLU A 32 11.96 -0.98 15.12
CA GLU A 32 10.74 -1.72 14.90
C GLU A 32 9.99 -1.09 13.73
N TYR A 33 9.21 -1.92 13.02
CA TYR A 33 8.27 -1.46 12.01
C TYR A 33 6.89 -2.04 12.25
N LEU A 34 5.86 -1.31 11.82
CA LEU A 34 4.50 -1.83 11.81
C LEU A 34 4.32 -2.70 10.56
N SER A 35 4.05 -3.99 10.74
CA SER A 35 3.68 -4.87 9.64
C SER A 35 2.27 -4.51 9.15
N LEU A 36 2.10 -4.36 7.84
CA LEU A 36 0.78 -4.12 7.26
C LEU A 36 0.04 -5.41 6.91
N PHE A 37 0.60 -6.57 7.26
CA PHE A 37 -0.03 -7.87 7.05
C PHE A 37 -0.74 -8.36 8.32
N ASP A 38 -0.05 -8.36 9.45
CA ASP A 38 -0.62 -8.76 10.75
C ASP A 38 -0.99 -7.57 11.65
N TRP A 39 -0.57 -6.34 11.27
CA TRP A 39 -0.82 -5.11 12.04
C TRP A 39 -0.14 -5.08 13.40
N GLU A 40 1.00 -5.76 13.54
CA GLU A 40 1.82 -5.77 14.75
C GLU A 40 3.17 -5.07 14.53
N TRP A 41 3.77 -4.63 15.65
CA TRP A 41 5.11 -4.07 15.64
C TRP A 41 6.15 -5.19 15.70
N HIS A 42 7.04 -5.23 14.72
CA HIS A 42 8.10 -6.24 14.62
C HIS A 42 9.47 -5.63 14.82
N ASN A 43 10.29 -6.28 15.65
CA ASN A 43 11.70 -5.92 15.79
C ASN A 43 12.48 -6.34 14.55
N VAL A 44 13.21 -5.41 13.94
CA VAL A 44 13.95 -5.69 12.70
C VAL A 44 14.92 -6.87 12.86
N LYS A 45 15.55 -7.00 14.04
CA LYS A 45 16.52 -8.07 14.33
C LYS A 45 15.90 -9.48 14.32
N ASP A 46 14.58 -9.58 14.51
CA ASP A 46 13.86 -10.84 14.61
C ASP A 46 13.13 -11.20 13.29
N THR A 47 13.38 -10.43 12.21
CA THR A 47 12.64 -10.56 10.93
C THR A 47 13.56 -10.68 9.72
N THR A 48 12.98 -10.97 8.56
CA THR A 48 13.69 -11.07 7.27
C THR A 48 14.15 -9.73 6.70
N VAL A 49 13.63 -8.60 7.22
CA VAL A 49 14.00 -7.25 6.77
C VAL A 49 15.49 -6.97 6.98
N GLY A 50 16.08 -7.51 8.06
CA GLY A 50 17.52 -7.56 8.32
C GLY A 50 18.19 -6.23 8.66
N THR A 51 17.77 -5.10 8.07
CA THR A 51 18.32 -3.77 8.34
C THR A 51 17.24 -2.69 8.20
N PRO A 52 17.11 -1.74 9.14
CA PRO A 52 16.19 -0.61 8.97
C PRO A 52 16.69 0.33 7.85
N PRO A 53 15.80 1.16 7.25
CA PRO A 53 16.21 2.22 6.35
C PRO A 53 17.17 3.20 7.02
N ALA A 54 17.97 3.89 6.21
CA ALA A 54 18.79 4.98 6.71
C ALA A 54 17.88 6.09 7.28
N ALA A 55 18.19 6.58 8.49
CA ALA A 55 17.29 7.49 9.21
C ALA A 55 17.05 8.81 8.46
N ASP A 56 18.02 9.29 7.69
CA ASP A 56 17.94 10.47 6.81
C ASP A 56 17.06 10.25 5.57
N SER A 57 16.72 9.00 5.25
CA SER A 57 15.76 8.63 4.19
C SER A 57 14.31 8.52 4.68
N LEU A 58 14.07 8.77 5.97
CA LEU A 58 12.76 8.71 6.60
C LEU A 58 12.28 10.10 7.02
N TYR A 59 10.96 10.27 7.03
CA TYR A 59 10.31 11.47 7.54
C TYR A 59 10.01 11.28 9.03
N PRO A 60 10.54 12.12 9.92
CA PRO A 60 10.19 12.06 11.33
C PRO A 60 8.73 12.48 11.52
N VAL A 61 8.00 11.75 12.38
CA VAL A 61 6.62 12.07 12.74
C VAL A 61 6.45 12.08 14.25
N THR A 62 5.44 12.79 14.73
CA THR A 62 5.10 12.80 16.16
C THR A 62 4.49 11.47 16.58
N ALA A 63 4.56 11.14 17.87
CA ALA A 63 3.88 9.95 18.42
C ALA A 63 2.36 10.01 18.19
N GLY A 64 1.75 11.20 18.22
CA GLY A 64 0.34 11.39 17.89
C GLY A 64 0.02 11.02 16.43
N ARG A 65 0.83 11.49 15.47
CA ARG A 65 0.67 11.13 14.06
C ARG A 65 0.91 9.64 13.80
N ALA A 66 1.88 9.04 14.50
CA ALA A 66 2.10 7.59 14.43
C ALA A 66 0.89 6.81 14.94
N ALA A 67 0.25 7.25 16.03
CA ALA A 67 -0.96 6.62 16.57
C ALA A 67 -2.16 6.76 15.62
N GLU A 68 -2.32 7.90 14.94
CA GLU A 68 -3.33 8.06 13.89
C GLU A 68 -3.12 7.06 12.74
N LEU A 69 -1.88 6.91 12.27
CA LEU A 69 -1.53 5.96 11.23
C LEU A 69 -1.67 4.50 11.69
N GLU A 70 -1.39 4.21 12.95
CA GLU A 70 -1.60 2.87 13.53
C GLU A 70 -3.09 2.54 13.69
N ALA A 71 -3.96 3.54 13.81
CA ALA A 71 -5.40 3.37 13.87
C ALA A 71 -6.07 3.27 12.48
N ASP A 72 -5.41 3.73 11.41
CA ASP A 72 -5.96 3.75 10.05
C ASP A 72 -5.03 3.08 9.04
N ARG A 73 -5.51 1.99 8.44
CA ARG A 73 -4.77 1.20 7.45
C ARG A 73 -4.74 1.84 6.05
N GLN A 74 -5.74 2.67 5.73
CA GLN A 74 -5.94 3.19 4.37
C GLN A 74 -4.77 4.03 3.83
N PRO A 75 -4.10 4.88 4.62
CA PRO A 75 -2.96 5.68 4.14
C PRO A 75 -1.81 4.85 3.55
N PHE A 76 -1.70 3.57 3.94
CA PHE A 76 -0.65 2.68 3.46
C PHE A 76 -1.02 1.89 2.21
N VAL A 77 -2.30 1.83 1.87
CA VAL A 77 -2.78 1.07 0.70
C VAL A 77 -2.82 1.98 -0.52
N ARG A 78 -2.53 1.40 -1.67
CA ARG A 78 -2.66 2.06 -2.97
C ARG A 78 -3.68 1.31 -3.79
N TYR A 79 -4.56 2.03 -4.46
CA TYR A 79 -5.61 1.47 -5.30
C TYR A 79 -5.45 1.94 -6.74
N TRP A 80 -5.84 1.08 -7.68
CA TRP A 80 -5.90 1.40 -9.10
C TRP A 80 -7.14 0.77 -9.72
N ALA A 81 -7.77 1.47 -10.66
CA ALA A 81 -8.67 0.86 -11.64
C ALA A 81 -7.82 0.14 -12.69
N LEU A 82 -8.17 -1.11 -12.99
CA LEU A 82 -7.49 -1.94 -13.98
C LEU A 82 -8.22 -1.91 -15.32
N PHE A 83 -7.54 -1.47 -16.36
CA PHE A 83 -7.99 -1.57 -17.76
C PHE A 83 -7.13 -2.59 -18.49
N VAL A 84 -7.69 -3.19 -19.55
CA VAL A 84 -6.98 -4.19 -20.37
C VAL A 84 -5.69 -3.58 -20.95
N ASP A 85 -5.76 -2.35 -21.45
CA ASP A 85 -4.62 -1.55 -21.88
C ASP A 85 -4.97 -0.04 -21.89
N GLU A 86 -4.02 0.78 -22.35
CA GLU A 86 -4.18 2.24 -22.39
C GLU A 86 -5.13 2.69 -23.50
N GLU A 87 -5.28 1.92 -24.57
CA GLU A 87 -6.18 2.27 -25.68
C GLU A 87 -7.63 2.19 -25.23
N ASP A 88 -8.01 1.11 -24.54
CA ASP A 88 -9.35 0.91 -23.97
C ASP A 88 -9.71 2.04 -22.98
N TRP A 89 -8.76 2.40 -22.10
CA TRP A 89 -8.95 3.53 -21.19
C TRP A 89 -9.20 4.84 -21.93
N ARG A 90 -8.43 5.13 -22.99
CA ARG A 90 -8.59 6.35 -23.80
C ARG A 90 -9.87 6.34 -24.63
N ALA A 91 -10.35 5.17 -25.04
CA ALA A 91 -11.62 4.99 -25.72
C ALA A 91 -12.83 5.16 -24.78
N GLY A 92 -12.61 5.19 -23.46
CA GLY A 92 -13.64 5.33 -22.45
C GLY A 92 -14.31 4.01 -22.08
N GLU A 93 -13.65 2.89 -22.35
CA GLU A 93 -14.12 1.59 -21.85
C GLU A 93 -14.05 1.53 -20.32
N PRO A 94 -14.97 0.81 -19.66
CA PRO A 94 -14.96 0.70 -18.21
C PRO A 94 -13.76 -0.12 -17.73
N PRO A 95 -13.25 0.14 -16.51
CA PRO A 95 -12.26 -0.75 -15.91
C PRO A 95 -12.86 -2.12 -15.62
N THR A 96 -12.00 -3.13 -15.66
CA THR A 96 -12.35 -4.54 -15.41
C THR A 96 -12.49 -4.86 -13.93
N THR A 97 -11.68 -4.23 -13.07
CA THR A 97 -11.67 -4.44 -11.62
C THR A 97 -10.83 -3.38 -10.90
N VAL A 98 -10.74 -3.48 -9.58
CA VAL A 98 -9.80 -2.73 -8.74
C VAL A 98 -8.59 -3.60 -8.38
N VAL A 99 -7.42 -2.99 -8.42
CA VAL A 99 -6.15 -3.53 -7.91
C VAL A 99 -5.75 -2.75 -6.67
N ARG A 100 -5.26 -3.43 -5.64
CA ARG A 100 -4.65 -2.81 -4.46
C ARG A 100 -3.21 -3.30 -4.26
N ARG A 101 -2.40 -2.45 -3.62
CA ARG A 101 -1.06 -2.80 -3.13
C ARG A 101 -0.97 -2.52 -1.65
N ARG A 102 -0.57 -3.54 -0.90
CA ARG A 102 -0.13 -3.42 0.50
C ARG A 102 1.38 -3.59 0.53
N ARG A 103 2.09 -2.55 0.99
CA ARG A 103 3.54 -2.57 1.05
C ARG A 103 3.98 -2.51 2.49
N SER A 104 4.48 -3.63 3.01
CA SER A 104 5.11 -3.70 4.32
C SER A 104 6.65 -3.73 4.14
N PRO A 105 7.45 -3.43 5.17
CA PRO A 105 8.90 -3.57 5.08
C PRO A 105 9.39 -4.97 4.68
N GLU A 106 8.70 -6.01 5.12
CA GLU A 106 9.01 -7.42 4.93
C GLU A 106 8.55 -7.98 3.57
N ASP A 107 7.50 -7.43 2.98
CA ASP A 107 7.03 -7.86 1.66
C ASP A 107 6.07 -6.83 1.02
N ARG A 108 5.79 -7.02 -0.26
CA ARG A 108 4.80 -6.26 -1.03
C ARG A 108 3.81 -7.23 -1.66
N MET A 109 2.54 -7.02 -1.35
CA MET A 109 1.46 -7.80 -1.94
C MET A 109 0.60 -6.95 -2.85
N ASP A 110 0.48 -7.40 -4.11
CA ASP A 110 -0.38 -6.83 -5.12
C ASP A 110 -1.57 -7.77 -5.31
N GLU A 111 -2.78 -7.24 -5.19
CA GLU A 111 -4.02 -8.00 -5.24
C GLU A 111 -4.98 -7.35 -6.24
N SER A 112 -5.70 -8.13 -7.03
CA SER A 112 -6.87 -7.68 -7.79
C SER A 112 -8.12 -8.20 -7.11
N PHE A 113 -9.21 -7.44 -7.16
CA PHE A 113 -10.51 -7.97 -6.77
C PHE A 113 -11.01 -8.93 -7.85
N GLN A 114 -11.34 -10.16 -7.47
CA GLN A 114 -11.67 -11.25 -8.38
C GLN A 114 -13.15 -11.65 -8.26
N GLU A 115 -13.64 -12.38 -9.25
CA GLU A 115 -14.93 -13.06 -9.15
C GLU A 115 -14.95 -13.98 -7.91
N GLY A 116 -16.03 -13.91 -7.12
CA GLY A 116 -16.14 -14.61 -5.84
C GLY A 116 -15.85 -13.74 -4.61
N ASP A 117 -15.82 -12.42 -4.80
CA ASP A 117 -15.78 -11.40 -3.76
C ASP A 117 -14.50 -11.44 -2.89
N VAL A 118 -13.38 -11.80 -3.52
CA VAL A 118 -12.09 -11.96 -2.84
C VAL A 118 -10.98 -11.14 -3.49
N TRP A 119 -10.07 -10.67 -2.64
CA TRP A 119 -8.77 -10.16 -3.06
C TRP A 119 -7.83 -11.32 -3.34
N GLY A 120 -7.39 -11.45 -4.60
CA GLY A 120 -6.44 -12.49 -5.01
C GLY A 120 -5.16 -11.88 -5.62
N PRO A 121 -4.04 -12.61 -5.61
CA PRO A 121 -2.76 -12.10 -6.08
C PRO A 121 -2.82 -11.68 -7.56
N THR A 122 -2.11 -10.59 -7.91
CA THR A 122 -2.02 -10.11 -9.30
C THR A 122 -0.62 -9.60 -9.64
N ASN A 123 -0.27 -9.68 -10.93
CA ASN A 123 0.97 -9.10 -11.47
C ASN A 123 0.73 -7.78 -12.22
N ALA A 124 -0.52 -7.28 -12.29
CA ALA A 124 -0.87 -6.12 -13.12
C ALA A 124 0.00 -4.87 -12.83
N VAL A 125 0.36 -4.61 -11.57
CA VAL A 125 1.21 -3.47 -11.21
C VAL A 125 2.66 -3.64 -11.66
N PHE A 126 3.14 -4.88 -11.76
CA PHE A 126 4.45 -5.17 -12.33
C PHE A 126 4.40 -5.07 -13.87
N GLU A 127 3.43 -5.74 -14.49
CA GLU A 127 3.28 -5.83 -15.95
C GLU A 127 3.03 -4.46 -16.61
N SER A 128 2.24 -3.59 -15.97
CA SER A 128 2.00 -2.21 -16.42
C SER A 128 3.26 -1.35 -16.52
N ARG A 129 4.36 -1.77 -15.86
CA ARG A 129 5.65 -1.06 -15.84
C ARG A 129 6.74 -1.79 -16.60
N ASP A 130 6.48 -3.01 -17.07
CA ASP A 130 7.47 -3.81 -17.79
C ASP A 130 7.43 -3.46 -19.29
N LEU A 131 8.50 -2.80 -19.76
CA LEU A 131 8.66 -2.39 -21.16
C LEU A 131 8.72 -3.57 -22.14
N ARG A 132 8.86 -4.81 -21.64
CA ARG A 132 8.88 -6.03 -22.46
C ARG A 132 7.48 -6.58 -22.73
N THR A 133 6.47 -6.13 -22.00
CA THR A 133 5.09 -6.55 -22.18
C THR A 133 4.54 -5.91 -23.45
N SER A 134 4.10 -6.72 -24.42
CA SER A 134 3.65 -6.20 -25.72
C SER A 134 2.31 -5.46 -25.65
N ASN A 135 1.45 -5.80 -24.69
CA ASN A 135 0.23 -5.06 -24.37
C ASN A 135 0.07 -4.96 -22.84
N PRO A 136 0.75 -3.99 -22.19
CA PRO A 136 0.72 -3.88 -20.73
C PRO A 136 -0.65 -3.39 -20.26
N PRO A 137 -1.17 -3.90 -19.13
CA PRO A 137 -2.39 -3.38 -18.54
C PRO A 137 -2.21 -1.91 -18.16
N TYR A 138 -3.28 -1.14 -18.28
CA TYR A 138 -3.29 0.24 -17.83
C TYR A 138 -3.89 0.34 -16.42
N LEU A 139 -3.19 1.06 -15.55
CA LEU A 139 -3.60 1.29 -14.17
C LEU A 139 -3.80 2.78 -13.92
N LYS A 140 -5.03 3.16 -13.58
CA LYS A 140 -5.36 4.52 -13.15
C LYS A 140 -5.44 4.55 -11.63
N GLU A 141 -4.60 5.36 -10.98
CA GLU A 141 -4.61 5.46 -9.52
C GLU A 141 -5.94 6.01 -8.99
N LEU A 142 -6.40 5.47 -7.87
CA LEU A 142 -7.63 5.82 -7.17
C LEU A 142 -7.36 6.16 -5.70
N GLY A 143 -8.21 7.01 -5.13
CA GLY A 143 -8.43 7.09 -3.68
C GLY A 143 -9.19 5.87 -3.14
N ALA A 144 -9.21 5.69 -1.82
CA ALA A 144 -9.96 4.59 -1.18
C ALA A 144 -11.47 4.68 -1.48
N ASP A 145 -12.06 5.86 -1.32
CA ASP A 145 -13.48 6.09 -1.61
C ASP A 145 -13.82 5.85 -3.10
N GLU A 146 -12.91 6.20 -4.02
CA GLU A 146 -13.08 5.95 -5.45
C GLU A 146 -12.99 4.45 -5.78
N ALA A 147 -12.10 3.72 -5.09
CA ALA A 147 -12.00 2.27 -5.23
C ALA A 147 -13.25 1.56 -4.71
N GLU A 148 -13.76 1.98 -3.56
CA GLU A 148 -15.01 1.47 -2.97
C GLU A 148 -16.20 1.72 -3.90
N ALA A 149 -16.35 2.96 -4.39
CA ALA A 149 -17.42 3.31 -5.33
C ALA A 149 -17.34 2.49 -6.62
N LEU A 150 -16.14 2.26 -7.15
CA LEU A 150 -15.96 1.44 -8.35
C LEU A 150 -16.32 -0.03 -8.11
N LEU A 151 -15.94 -0.60 -6.96
CA LEU A 151 -16.33 -1.97 -6.60
C LEU A 151 -17.85 -2.09 -6.42
N GLN A 152 -18.50 -1.07 -5.87
CA GLN A 152 -19.94 -1.00 -5.80
C GLN A 152 -20.58 -0.93 -7.19
N GLU A 153 -20.02 -0.16 -8.12
CA GLU A 153 -20.51 -0.05 -9.50
C GLU A 153 -20.37 -1.38 -10.26
N LEU A 154 -19.20 -2.02 -10.19
CA LEU A 154 -18.87 -3.22 -10.94
C LEU A 154 -19.52 -4.49 -10.36
N PHE A 155 -19.56 -4.61 -9.03
CA PHE A 155 -19.93 -5.85 -8.35
C PHE A 155 -21.13 -5.71 -7.41
N GLY A 156 -21.62 -4.49 -7.16
CA GLY A 156 -22.74 -4.25 -6.24
C GLY A 156 -22.39 -4.45 -4.76
N LEU A 157 -21.10 -4.43 -4.41
CA LEU A 157 -20.59 -4.72 -3.06
C LEU A 157 -20.17 -3.45 -2.34
N THR A 158 -20.26 -3.47 -1.01
CA THR A 158 -19.80 -2.40 -0.12
C THR A 158 -19.02 -2.94 1.07
N GLY A 159 -18.11 -2.15 1.62
CA GLY A 159 -17.20 -2.53 2.72
C GLY A 159 -16.02 -3.38 2.26
N ILE A 160 -15.72 -3.44 0.95
CA ILE A 160 -14.68 -4.33 0.40
C ILE A 160 -13.27 -3.76 0.61
N THR A 161 -13.16 -2.44 0.65
CA THR A 161 -11.90 -1.75 0.94
C THR A 161 -11.67 -1.53 2.43
N GLU A 162 -12.62 -1.84 3.31
CA GLU A 162 -12.41 -1.80 4.76
C GLU A 162 -11.33 -2.83 5.17
N LEU A 163 -10.39 -2.38 6.00
CA LEU A 163 -9.19 -3.15 6.38
C LEU A 163 -9.07 -3.28 7.89
#